data_AF-A0A7C5ENX2-F1
#
_entry.id   AF-A0A7C5ENX2-F1
#
_cell.length_a   1.000
_cell.length_b   1.000
_cell.length_c   1.000
_cell.angle_alpha   90.00
_cell.angle_beta   90.00
_cell.angle_gamma   90.00
#
_symmetry.space_group_name_H-M   'P 1'
#
loop_
_entity.id
_entity.type
_entity.pdbx_description
1 polymer ?
#
loop_
_entity_poly.entity_id
_entity_poly.type
_entity_poly.pdbx_seq_one_letter_code
_entity_poly.pdbx_strand_id
1 'polypeptide(L)'
;MRRWNGWGDESITYPLPEGARRYLVAHLGPGMPPQDAVLEEVLAAVPPSRLPDHPLVVSDPLLRLRHARGQSLPDWIALRSGRIPVFPDGVAFPQTEEEVRVLLRYAASVGARVIPYGGGTSVVGHINPLPGDRPVLTVSLARMAALHHLDPEAQ
;
A
#
# COMPACT_ATOMS: atom_id res chain seq x y z
N MET A 1 0.82 -7.61 -12.40
CA MET A 1 0.75 -6.42 -11.52
C MET A 1 0.35 -6.89 -10.13
N ARG A 2 0.81 -6.24 -9.05
CA ARG A 2 0.39 -6.64 -7.69
C ARG A 2 -1.12 -6.53 -7.57
N ARG A 3 -1.79 -7.49 -6.93
CA ARG A 3 -3.22 -7.40 -6.62
C ARG A 3 -3.49 -6.18 -5.72
N TRP A 4 -4.54 -5.42 -6.01
CA TRP A 4 -4.85 -4.21 -5.25
C TRP A 4 -5.59 -4.51 -3.94
N ASN A 5 -6.43 -5.56 -3.92
CA ASN A 5 -7.25 -5.98 -2.77
C ASN A 5 -6.87 -7.36 -2.19
N GLY A 6 -5.61 -7.77 -2.37
CA GLY A 6 -5.14 -9.04 -1.83
C GLY A 6 -3.65 -9.23 -2.03
N TRP A 7 -3.20 -10.46 -1.82
CA TRP A 7 -1.80 -10.83 -1.90
C TRP A 7 -1.36 -11.23 -3.31
N GLY A 8 -0.08 -10.99 -3.60
CA GLY A 8 0.60 -11.50 -4.78
C GLY A 8 0.30 -10.74 -6.08
N ASP A 9 0.58 -11.40 -7.20
CA ASP A 9 0.34 -10.85 -8.54
C ASP A 9 -1.06 -11.22 -9.06
N GLU A 10 -1.68 -10.32 -9.79
CA GLU A 10 -2.99 -10.49 -10.43
C GLU A 10 -3.01 -11.65 -11.43
N SER A 11 -1.86 -11.97 -12.05
CA SER A 11 -1.71 -13.12 -12.96
C SER A 11 -1.70 -14.48 -12.24
N ILE A 12 -1.51 -14.49 -10.91
CA ILE A 12 -1.45 -15.72 -10.12
C ILE A 12 -2.80 -15.92 -9.44
N THR A 13 -3.48 -16.99 -9.84
CA THR A 13 -4.71 -17.45 -9.18
C THR A 13 -4.48 -18.84 -8.63
N TYR A 14 -4.72 -19.00 -7.33
CA TYR A 14 -4.63 -20.28 -6.64
C TYR A 14 -6.00 -20.60 -6.04
N PRO A 15 -6.88 -21.31 -6.76
CA PRO A 15 -8.21 -21.61 -6.26
C PRO A 15 -8.12 -22.59 -5.08
N LEU A 16 -9.08 -22.50 -4.16
CA LEU A 16 -9.20 -23.44 -3.06
C LEU A 16 -9.45 -24.85 -3.62
N PRO A 17 -8.57 -25.84 -3.36
CA PRO A 17 -8.78 -27.20 -3.83
C PRO A 17 -10.06 -27.82 -3.26
N GLU A 18 -10.72 -28.67 -4.03
CA GLU A 18 -12.01 -29.25 -3.65
C GLU A 18 -11.95 -30.01 -2.30
N GLY A 19 -10.86 -30.76 -2.05
CA GLY A 19 -10.67 -31.45 -0.78
C GLY A 19 -10.60 -30.49 0.41
N ALA A 20 -9.90 -29.37 0.26
CA ALA A 20 -9.82 -28.33 1.29
C ALA A 20 -11.19 -27.65 1.50
N ARG A 21 -11.94 -27.40 0.41
CA ARG A 21 -13.31 -26.88 0.49
C ARG A 21 -14.23 -27.78 1.32
N ARG A 22 -14.24 -29.09 1.02
CA ARG A 22 -15.04 -30.07 1.78
C ARG A 22 -14.65 -30.10 3.26
N TYR A 23 -13.35 -30.09 3.54
CA TYR A 23 -12.83 -30.05 4.91
C TYR A 23 -13.35 -28.83 5.67
N LEU A 24 -13.24 -27.63 5.08
CA LEU A 24 -13.71 -26.40 5.71
C LEU A 24 -15.22 -26.41 5.96
N VAL A 25 -16.03 -26.85 4.99
CA VAL A 25 -17.49 -26.94 5.16
C VAL A 25 -17.88 -27.90 6.28
N ALA A 26 -17.17 -29.03 6.41
CA ALA A 26 -17.44 -29.98 7.48
C ALA A 26 -17.15 -29.42 8.89
N HIS A 27 -16.15 -28.53 9.03
CA HIS A 27 -15.72 -28.00 10.34
C HIS A 27 -16.35 -26.66 10.70
N LEU A 28 -16.60 -25.80 9.72
CA LEU A 28 -17.07 -24.42 9.91
C LEU A 28 -18.52 -24.21 9.42
N GLY A 29 -19.08 -25.19 8.71
CA GLY A 29 -20.37 -25.05 8.02
C GLY A 29 -20.25 -24.36 6.65
N PRO A 30 -21.39 -24.16 5.96
CA PRO A 30 -21.41 -23.42 4.70
C PRO A 30 -21.04 -21.95 4.94
N GLY A 31 -20.03 -21.46 4.20
CA GLY A 31 -19.65 -20.05 4.23
C GLY A 31 -20.51 -19.18 3.30
N MET A 32 -20.65 -17.91 3.64
CA MET A 32 -21.17 -16.88 2.73
C MET A 32 -20.00 -16.12 2.11
N PRO A 33 -19.76 -16.21 0.79
CA PRO A 33 -18.69 -15.46 0.16
C PRO A 33 -19.01 -13.95 0.22
N PRO A 34 -18.08 -13.10 0.69
CA PRO A 34 -18.26 -11.66 0.61
C PRO A 34 -18.17 -11.19 -0.84
N GLN A 35 -18.86 -10.09 -1.15
CA GLN A 35 -18.69 -9.38 -2.41
C GLN A 35 -17.51 -8.41 -2.29
N ASP A 36 -16.54 -8.56 -3.19
CA ASP A 36 -15.41 -7.64 -3.27
C ASP A 36 -15.84 -6.32 -3.92
N ALA A 37 -15.31 -5.21 -3.41
CA ALA A 37 -15.48 -3.89 -3.98
C ALA A 37 -14.88 -3.81 -5.39
N VAL A 38 -15.51 -3.00 -6.23
CA VAL A 38 -15.06 -2.74 -7.60
C VAL A 38 -13.97 -1.66 -7.56
N LEU A 39 -12.86 -1.87 -8.26
CA LEU A 39 -11.69 -0.97 -8.17
C LEU A 39 -12.06 0.47 -8.57
N GLU A 40 -12.82 0.62 -9.65
CA GLU A 40 -13.26 1.91 -10.18
C GLU A 40 -14.08 2.71 -9.17
N GLU A 41 -14.94 2.04 -8.40
CA GLU A 41 -15.74 2.66 -7.34
C GLU A 41 -14.85 3.13 -6.19
N VAL A 42 -13.85 2.33 -5.80
CA VAL A 42 -12.88 2.72 -4.76
C VAL A 42 -12.03 3.89 -5.23
N LEU A 43 -11.58 3.90 -6.48
CA LEU A 43 -10.79 5.01 -7.05
C LEU A 43 -11.59 6.30 -7.12
N ALA A 44 -12.87 6.24 -7.48
CA ALA A 44 -13.77 7.39 -7.49
C ALA A 44 -13.99 7.98 -6.09
N ALA A 45 -13.85 7.17 -5.04
CA ALA A 45 -13.95 7.59 -3.64
C ALA A 45 -12.64 8.14 -3.05
N VAL A 46 -11.50 8.09 -3.77
CA VAL A 46 -10.24 8.65 -3.30
C VAL A 46 -10.32 10.19 -3.29
N PRO A 47 -10.14 10.86 -2.15
CA PRO A 47 -10.23 12.32 -2.10
C PRO A 47 -9.05 12.97 -2.85
N PRO A 48 -9.20 14.22 -3.33
CA PRO A 48 -8.07 14.99 -3.86
C PRO A 48 -6.89 15.04 -2.88
N SER A 49 -5.67 15.11 -3.41
CA SER A 49 -4.48 15.30 -2.58
C SER A 49 -4.53 16.65 -1.87
N ARG A 50 -4.14 16.68 -0.60
CA ARG A 50 -3.92 17.92 0.17
C ARG A 50 -2.48 18.45 0.06
N LEU A 51 -1.57 17.72 -0.59
CA LEU A 51 -0.19 18.11 -0.78
C LEU A 51 -0.05 19.14 -1.91
N PRO A 52 0.71 20.23 -1.74
CA PRO A 52 1.11 21.11 -2.85
C PRO A 52 1.92 20.35 -3.90
N ASP A 53 1.80 20.72 -5.17
CA ASP A 53 2.53 20.05 -6.25
C ASP A 53 4.05 20.02 -6.02
N HIS A 54 4.65 18.87 -6.27
CA HIS A 54 6.09 18.66 -6.16
C HIS A 54 6.55 17.63 -7.20
N PRO A 55 7.64 17.86 -7.95
CA PRO A 55 8.05 16.97 -9.06
C PRO A 55 8.30 15.51 -8.68
N LEU A 56 8.70 15.26 -7.43
CA LEU A 56 8.95 13.91 -6.90
C LEU A 56 7.72 13.24 -6.27
N VAL A 57 6.56 13.91 -6.21
CA VAL A 57 5.35 13.42 -5.55
C VAL A 57 4.27 13.15 -6.58
N VAL A 58 3.73 11.94 -6.56
CA VAL A 58 2.65 11.51 -7.44
C VAL A 58 1.34 11.43 -6.66
N SER A 59 0.32 12.12 -7.14
CA SER A 59 -1.01 12.21 -6.52
C SER A 59 -2.07 11.28 -7.17
N ASP A 60 -1.64 10.39 -8.05
CA ASP A 60 -2.49 9.40 -8.74
C ASP A 60 -3.30 8.55 -7.74
N PRO A 61 -4.64 8.46 -7.89
CA PRO A 61 -5.52 7.71 -6.99
C PRO A 61 -5.15 6.24 -6.86
N LEU A 62 -4.75 5.58 -7.95
CA LEU A 62 -4.42 4.15 -7.94
C LEU A 62 -3.14 3.89 -7.15
N LEU A 63 -2.11 4.72 -7.34
CA LEU A 63 -0.88 4.64 -6.55
C LEU A 63 -1.14 4.91 -5.07
N ARG A 64 -1.95 5.91 -4.74
CA ARG A 64 -2.32 6.22 -3.36
C ARG A 64 -3.08 5.06 -2.71
N LEU A 65 -4.05 4.47 -3.41
CA LEU A 65 -4.75 3.25 -2.97
C LEU A 65 -3.77 2.10 -2.71
N ARG A 66 -2.87 1.84 -3.66
CA ARG A 66 -1.86 0.76 -3.55
C ARG A 66 -0.85 0.97 -2.41
N HIS A 67 -0.77 2.16 -1.83
CA HIS A 67 0.12 2.46 -0.69
C HIS A 67 -0.64 2.85 0.58
N ALA A 68 -1.96 2.59 0.65
CA ALA A 68 -2.79 2.94 1.79
C ALA A 68 -2.80 1.88 2.89
N ARG A 69 -2.49 0.62 2.56
CA ARG A 69 -2.69 -0.52 3.46
C ARG A 69 -1.57 -1.54 3.36
N GLY A 70 -1.40 -2.32 4.43
CA GLY A 70 -0.57 -3.52 4.46
C GLY A 70 -1.35 -4.79 4.13
N GLN A 71 -1.01 -5.85 4.84
CA GLN A 71 -1.46 -7.23 4.65
C GLN A 71 -2.00 -7.85 5.94
N SER A 72 -2.38 -7.02 6.92
CA SER A 72 -3.10 -7.49 8.10
C SER A 72 -4.55 -7.86 7.74
N LEU A 73 -5.22 -8.63 8.60
CA LEU A 73 -6.63 -8.94 8.41
C LEU A 73 -7.51 -7.67 8.26
N PRO A 74 -7.39 -6.64 9.13
CA PRO A 74 -8.11 -5.37 8.94
C PRO A 74 -7.79 -4.68 7.61
N ASP A 75 -6.55 -4.76 7.13
CA ASP A 75 -6.15 -4.19 5.83
C ASP A 75 -6.90 -4.87 4.68
N TRP A 76 -6.95 -6.20 4.70
CA TRP A 76 -7.68 -6.97 3.70
C TRP A 76 -9.17 -6.69 3.74
N ILE A 77 -9.77 -6.58 4.93
CA ILE A 77 -11.18 -6.22 5.06
C ILE A 77 -11.43 -4.84 4.47
N ALA A 78 -10.57 -3.85 4.77
CA ALA A 78 -10.71 -2.50 4.24
C ALA A 78 -10.60 -2.46 2.70
N LEU A 79 -9.60 -3.15 2.13
CA LEU A 79 -9.39 -3.20 0.68
C LEU A 79 -10.52 -3.96 -0.03
N ARG A 80 -10.87 -5.16 0.45
CA ARG A 80 -11.92 -6.00 -0.16
C ARG A 80 -13.31 -5.39 -0.02
N SER A 81 -13.60 -4.67 1.06
CA SER A 81 -14.89 -3.97 1.20
C SER A 81 -14.92 -2.59 0.55
N GLY A 82 -13.79 -2.07 0.08
CA GLY A 82 -13.66 -0.69 -0.41
C GLY A 82 -13.77 0.38 0.69
N ARG A 83 -13.98 -0.01 1.95
CA ARG A 83 -14.13 0.89 3.10
C ARG A 83 -12.75 1.23 3.65
N ILE A 84 -12.07 2.14 2.97
CA ILE A 84 -10.72 2.58 3.33
C ILE A 84 -10.81 3.94 4.04
N PRO A 85 -10.52 4.00 5.36
CA PRO A 85 -10.66 5.24 6.13
C PRO A 85 -9.88 6.44 5.58
N VAL A 86 -8.66 6.20 5.11
CA VAL A 86 -7.69 7.25 4.74
C VAL A 86 -6.73 6.71 3.69
N PHE A 87 -6.38 7.57 2.75
CA PHE A 87 -5.37 7.34 1.72
C PHE A 87 -4.16 8.25 1.97
N PRO A 88 -2.95 7.88 1.52
CA PRO A 88 -1.86 8.85 1.40
C PRO A 88 -2.33 10.02 0.52
N ASP A 89 -1.84 11.22 0.76
CA ASP A 89 -2.09 12.36 -0.13
C ASP A 89 -1.18 12.29 -1.37
N GLY A 90 0.02 11.73 -1.22
CA GLY A 90 0.93 11.50 -2.32
C GLY A 90 1.88 10.34 -2.07
N VAL A 91 2.44 9.82 -3.16
CA VAL A 91 3.44 8.76 -3.14
C VAL A 91 4.69 9.24 -3.89
N ALA A 92 5.86 9.03 -3.30
CA ALA A 92 7.15 9.32 -3.93
C ALA A 92 7.95 8.03 -4.14
N PHE A 93 8.81 8.02 -5.17
CA PHE A 93 9.68 6.89 -5.51
C PHE A 93 11.12 7.36 -5.73
N PRO A 94 11.82 7.79 -4.66
CA PRO A 94 13.19 8.25 -4.78
C PRO A 94 14.10 7.13 -5.32
N GLN A 95 15.14 7.52 -6.02
CA GLN A 95 16.20 6.66 -6.55
C GLN A 95 17.55 6.95 -5.88
N THR A 96 17.67 8.09 -5.18
CA THR A 96 18.92 8.54 -4.54
C THR A 96 18.68 9.05 -3.12
N GLU A 97 19.74 9.08 -2.32
CA GLU A 97 19.71 9.71 -1.00
C GLU A 97 19.34 11.19 -1.04
N GLU A 98 19.78 11.92 -2.09
CA GLU A 98 19.46 13.34 -2.20
C GLU A 98 17.96 13.57 -2.46
N GLU A 99 17.33 12.74 -3.29
CA GLU A 99 15.88 12.79 -3.47
C GLU A 99 15.12 12.50 -2.16
N VAL A 100 15.61 11.57 -1.33
CA VAL A 100 15.05 11.36 0.02
C VAL A 100 15.18 12.63 0.86
N ARG A 101 16.35 13.29 0.87
CA ARG A 101 16.55 14.55 1.61
C ARG A 101 15.62 15.66 1.11
N VAL A 102 15.44 15.79 -0.21
CA VAL A 102 14.49 16.73 -0.83
C VAL A 102 13.06 16.45 -0.34
N LEU A 103 12.62 15.19 -0.38
CA LEU A 103 11.27 14.79 0.05
C LEU A 103 11.04 15.06 1.54
N LEU A 104 12.03 14.79 2.40
CA LEU A 104 11.92 15.08 3.84
C LEU A 104 11.84 16.58 4.12
N ARG A 105 12.63 17.40 3.42
CA ARG A 105 12.56 18.88 3.52
C ARG A 105 11.20 19.40 3.04
N TYR A 106 10.70 18.89 1.92
CA TYR A 106 9.37 19.22 1.41
C TYR A 106 8.26 18.83 2.39
N ALA A 107 8.30 17.61 2.93
CA ALA A 107 7.32 17.15 3.91
C ALA A 107 7.33 18.03 5.17
N ALA A 108 8.51 18.43 5.64
CA ALA A 108 8.65 19.35 6.76
C ALA A 108 8.05 20.73 6.46
N SER A 109 8.29 21.29 5.27
CA SER A 109 7.81 22.63 4.91
C SER A 109 6.29 22.71 4.78
N VAL A 110 5.63 21.63 4.35
CA VAL A 110 4.16 21.56 4.21
C VAL A 110 3.49 20.88 5.41
N GLY A 111 4.26 20.51 6.44
CA GLY A 111 3.73 19.86 7.64
C GLY A 111 3.19 18.44 7.41
N ALA A 112 3.61 17.74 6.35
CA ALA A 112 3.18 16.38 6.07
C ALA A 112 3.73 15.35 7.08
N ARG A 113 2.99 14.28 7.32
CA ARG A 113 3.48 13.05 7.96
C ARG A 113 4.14 12.18 6.89
N VAL A 114 5.31 11.64 7.17
CA VAL A 114 6.02 10.76 6.24
C VAL A 114 5.87 9.31 6.67
N ILE A 115 5.49 8.45 5.74
CA ILE A 115 5.47 6.99 5.93
C ILE A 115 6.53 6.37 5.01
N PRO A 116 7.63 5.81 5.54
CA PRO A 116 8.54 5.02 4.74
C PRO A 116 7.88 3.69 4.34
N TYR A 117 8.05 3.29 3.09
CA TYR A 117 7.35 2.15 2.53
C TYR A 117 8.32 1.27 1.72
N GLY A 118 8.46 0.01 2.13
CA GLY A 118 9.23 -1.00 1.41
C GLY A 118 8.35 -1.82 0.47
N GLY A 119 8.21 -3.12 0.74
CA GLY A 119 7.36 -4.02 -0.06
C GLY A 119 5.86 -3.88 0.18
N GLY A 120 5.43 -3.17 1.23
CA GLY A 120 4.01 -3.09 1.60
C GLY A 120 3.43 -4.31 2.28
N THR A 121 4.30 -5.14 2.87
CA THR A 121 3.96 -6.45 3.42
C THR A 121 3.68 -6.42 4.92
N SER A 122 3.53 -5.23 5.52
CA SER A 122 3.25 -5.08 6.95
C SER A 122 1.97 -5.80 7.34
N VAL A 123 2.03 -6.63 8.38
CA VAL A 123 0.85 -7.32 8.94
C VAL A 123 0.34 -6.69 10.24
N VAL A 124 0.85 -5.52 10.61
CA VAL A 124 0.50 -4.80 11.84
C VAL A 124 0.08 -3.34 11.61
N GLY A 125 -0.12 -2.95 10.35
CA GLY A 125 -0.73 -1.66 9.99
C GLY A 125 0.16 -0.41 10.17
N HIS A 126 1.45 -0.54 10.50
CA HIS A 126 2.34 0.63 10.71
C HIS A 126 2.61 1.47 9.44
N ILE A 127 2.25 0.97 8.26
CA ILE A 127 2.33 1.70 6.99
C ILE A 127 1.00 2.38 6.60
N ASN A 128 -0.03 2.26 7.45
CA ASN A 128 -1.34 2.79 7.16
C ASN A 128 -1.42 4.29 7.49
N PRO A 129 -1.90 5.14 6.58
CA PRO A 129 -2.25 6.51 6.91
C PRO A 129 -3.31 6.53 8.02
N LEU A 130 -3.06 7.35 9.05
CA LEU A 130 -4.00 7.61 10.13
C LEU A 130 -4.86 8.84 9.81
N PRO A 131 -6.13 8.89 10.26
CA PRO A 131 -6.95 10.08 10.14
C PRO A 131 -6.31 11.32 10.78
N GLY A 132 -6.67 12.49 10.25
CA GLY A 132 -6.25 13.78 10.78
C GLY A 132 -5.98 14.82 9.70
N ASP A 133 -5.68 16.03 10.15
CA ASP A 133 -5.63 17.21 9.28
C ASP A 133 -4.31 17.34 8.50
N ARG A 134 -3.24 16.70 8.98
CA ARG A 134 -1.94 16.74 8.33
C ARG A 134 -1.93 15.85 7.07
N PRO A 135 -1.41 16.34 5.93
CA PRO A 135 -1.27 15.51 4.74
C PRO A 135 -0.26 14.37 5.00
N VAL A 136 -0.40 13.27 4.28
CA VAL A 136 0.45 12.08 4.40
C VAL A 136 1.21 11.85 3.10
N LEU A 137 2.54 11.85 3.17
CA LEU A 137 3.43 11.47 2.08
C LEU A 137 3.97 10.07 2.34
N THR A 138 3.63 9.12 1.47
CA THR A 138 4.26 7.79 1.49
C THR A 138 5.50 7.79 0.60
N VAL A 139 6.66 7.46 1.16
CA VAL A 139 7.94 7.39 0.43
C VAL A 139 8.28 5.93 0.17
N SER A 140 8.05 5.48 -1.07
CA SER A 140 8.31 4.12 -1.51
C SER A 140 9.77 3.95 -1.91
N LEU A 141 10.50 3.14 -1.15
CA LEU A 141 11.91 2.83 -1.38
C LEU A 141 12.12 1.79 -2.48
N ALA A 142 11.06 1.38 -3.18
CA ALA A 142 11.08 0.33 -4.19
C ALA A 142 12.03 0.60 -5.38
N ARG A 143 12.43 1.87 -5.62
CA ARG A 143 13.40 2.22 -6.66
C ARG A 143 14.83 2.44 -6.13
N MET A 144 15.04 2.40 -4.82
CA MET A 144 16.37 2.42 -4.19
C MET A 144 16.87 0.98 -3.97
N ALA A 145 17.09 0.25 -5.06
CA ALA A 145 17.37 -1.20 -5.04
C ALA A 145 18.74 -1.59 -5.62
N ALA A 146 19.64 -0.63 -5.82
CA ALA A 146 20.95 -0.88 -6.40
C ALA A 146 21.90 -1.57 -5.40
N LEU A 147 22.64 -2.58 -5.88
CA LEU A 147 23.81 -3.09 -5.17
C LEU A 147 24.97 -2.11 -5.41
N HIS A 148 25.37 -1.38 -4.38
CA HIS A 148 26.41 -0.36 -4.50
C HIS A 148 27.83 -0.93 -4.39
N HIS A 149 28.03 -1.89 -3.49
CA HIS A 149 29.32 -2.50 -3.23
C HIS A 149 29.11 -3.92 -2.71
N LEU A 150 29.94 -4.85 -3.16
CA LEU A 150 30.06 -6.19 -2.60
C LEU A 150 31.50 -6.34 -2.11
N ASP A 151 31.67 -6.46 -0.81
CA ASP A 151 32.96 -6.76 -0.19
C ASP A 151 33.08 -8.29 -0.01
N PRO A 152 33.92 -8.99 -0.80
CA PRO A 152 34.07 -10.43 -0.67
C PRO A 152 35.00 -10.84 0.50
N GLU A 153 35.67 -9.89 1.15
CA GLU A 153 36.66 -10.14 2.20
C GLU A 153 36.18 -9.75 3.62
N ALA A 154 35.07 -9.01 3.72
CA ALA A 154 34.43 -8.69 4.99
C ALA A 154 33.89 -9.95 5.70
N GLN A 155 34.51 -10.33 6.83
CA GLN A 155 34.04 -11.39 7.74
C GLN A 155 33.04 -10.87 8.77
#